data_AF-D3DYF8-F1
#
_entry.id   AF-D3DYF8-F1
#
_cell.length_a   1.000
_cell.length_b   1.000
_cell.length_c   1.000
_cell.angle_alpha   90.00
_cell.angle_beta   90.00
_cell.angle_gamma   90.00
#
_symmetry.space_group_name_H-M   'P 1'
#
loop_
_entity.id
_entity.type
_entity.pdbx_description
1 polymer ?
#
loop_
_entity_poly.entity_id
_entity_poly.type
_entity_poly.pdbx_seq_one_letter_code
_entity_poly.pdbx_strand_id
1 'polypeptide(L)' 'MQPLSPAYLDAHDLAAILKVSPATVLRRFKRQPHTLPAPAYLGPCFPLRWRRTDVDVWLAVVARAD' A
#
# COMPACT_ATOMS: atom_id res chain seq x y z
N MET A 1 -17.23 10.87 14.50
CA MET A 1 -17.46 9.78 13.53
C MET A 1 -16.17 9.58 12.76
N GLN A 2 -15.42 8.50 13.05
CA GLN A 2 -14.20 8.19 12.32
C GLN A 2 -14.63 7.68 10.93
N PRO A 3 -14.11 8.23 9.81
CA PRO A 3 -14.44 7.69 8.51
C PRO A 3 -13.96 6.24 8.50
N LEU A 4 -14.87 5.32 8.17
CA LEU A 4 -14.57 3.91 7.89
C LEU A 4 -13.60 3.89 6.71
N SER A 5 -12.31 4.03 7.01
CA SER A 5 -11.26 3.94 6.00
C SER A 5 -11.38 2.54 5.40
N PRO A 6 -11.37 2.42 4.07
CA PRO A 6 -11.58 1.12 3.44
C PRO A 6 -10.51 0.15 3.96
N ALA A 7 -10.94 -1.06 4.32
CA ALA A 7 -10.04 -2.11 4.82
C ALA A 7 -8.91 -2.43 3.83
N TYR A 8 -9.13 -2.09 2.56
CA TYR A 8 -8.20 -2.25 1.46
C TYR A 8 -7.92 -0.92 0.76
N LEU A 9 -6.66 -0.66 0.51
CA LEU A 9 -6.13 0.49 -0.20
C LEU A 9 -5.81 0.09 -1.64
N ASP A 10 -6.13 0.92 -2.62
CA ASP A 10 -5.52 0.81 -3.95
C ASP A 10 -4.21 1.60 -4.06
N ALA A 11 -3.67 1.64 -5.29
CA ALA A 11 -2.48 2.39 -5.62
C ALA A 11 -2.63 3.91 -5.41
N HIS A 12 -3.84 4.48 -5.50
CA HIS A 12 -4.05 5.90 -5.25
C HIS A 12 -4.03 6.20 -3.75
N ASP A 13 -4.72 5.38 -2.96
CA ASP A 13 -4.69 5.47 -1.51
C ASP A 13 -3.26 5.29 -0.96
N LEU A 14 -2.55 4.28 -1.43
CA LEU A 14 -1.17 4.02 -1.02
C LEU A 14 -0.24 5.15 -1.46
N ALA A 15 -0.45 5.73 -2.64
CA ALA A 15 0.31 6.88 -3.12
C ALA A 15 0.10 8.12 -2.24
N ALA A 16 -1.13 8.38 -1.79
CA ALA A 16 -1.44 9.48 -0.88
C ALA A 16 -0.72 9.32 0.47
N ILE A 17 -0.70 8.09 1.03
CA ILE A 17 -0.01 7.79 2.29
C ILE A 17 1.50 7.96 2.15
N LEU A 18 2.08 7.43 1.07
CA LEU A 18 3.52 7.50 0.81
C LEU A 18 3.97 8.87 0.25
N LYS A 19 3.04 9.81 0.04
CA LYS A 19 3.29 11.13 -0.58
C LYS A 19 4.01 11.03 -1.94
N VAL A 20 3.64 10.04 -2.75
CA VAL A 20 4.17 9.82 -4.11
C VAL A 20 3.04 9.79 -5.14
N SER A 21 3.38 9.63 -6.42
CA SER A 21 2.36 9.42 -7.45
C SER A 21 1.90 7.94 -7.51
N PRO A 22 0.64 7.67 -7.90
CA PRO A 22 0.16 6.30 -8.13
C PRO A 22 1.01 5.52 -9.15
N ALA A 23 1.51 6.21 -10.19
CA ALA A 23 2.43 5.64 -11.16
C ALA A 23 3.76 5.21 -10.52
N THR A 24 4.26 5.95 -9.53
CA THR A 24 5.44 5.57 -8.76
C THR A 24 5.20 4.30 -7.95
N VAL A 25 4.02 4.16 -7.33
CA VAL A 25 3.64 2.93 -6.61
C VAL A 25 3.63 1.73 -7.56
N LEU A 26 2.95 1.84 -8.70
CA LEU A 26 2.91 0.76 -9.69
C LEU A 26 4.31 0.42 -10.24
N ARG A 27 5.16 1.43 -10.45
CA ARG A 27 6.54 1.23 -10.90
C ARG A 27 7.38 0.51 -9.84
N ARG A 28 7.29 0.91 -8.57
CA ARG A 28 7.98 0.26 -7.45
C ARG A 28 7.49 -1.16 -7.25
N PHE A 29 6.18 -1.40 -7.35
CA PHE A 29 5.63 -2.75 -7.27
C PHE A 29 6.26 -3.70 -8.30
N LYS A 30 6.45 -3.23 -9.54
CA LYS A 30 7.07 -4.03 -10.61
C LYS A 30 8.58 -4.18 -10.50
N ARG A 31 9.31 -3.11 -10.11
CA ARG A 31 10.78 -3.05 -10.19
C ARG A 31 11.49 -3.26 -8.86
N GLN A 32 10.84 -2.91 -7.75
CA GLN A 32 11.41 -2.85 -6.41
C GLN A 32 10.33 -3.25 -5.37
N PRO A 33 9.75 -4.46 -5.44
CA PRO A 33 8.61 -4.84 -4.60
C PRO A 33 8.94 -4.81 -3.10
N HIS A 34 10.20 -4.97 -2.72
CA HIS A 34 10.66 -4.87 -1.32
C HIS A 34 10.51 -3.46 -0.72
N THR A 35 10.34 -2.42 -1.55
CA THR A 35 10.15 -1.02 -1.12
C THR A 35 8.69 -0.67 -0.85
N LEU A 36 7.77 -1.63 -0.98
CA LEU A 36 6.36 -1.46 -0.76
C LEU A 36 5.83 -2.49 0.25
N PRO A 37 4.70 -2.19 0.91
CA PRO A 37 4.00 -3.17 1.71
C PRO A 37 3.52 -4.35 0.86
N ALA A 38 3.36 -5.50 1.51
CA ALA A 38 2.88 -6.71 0.85
C ALA A 38 1.44 -6.49 0.30
N PRO A 39 1.19 -6.79 -0.99
CA PRO A 39 -0.16 -6.69 -1.54
C PRO A 39 -1.07 -7.77 -0.96
N ALA A 40 -2.34 -7.43 -0.82
CA ALA A 40 -3.39 -8.36 -0.44
C ALA A 40 -3.84 -9.17 -1.66
N TYR A 41 -3.70 -10.49 -1.60
CA TYR A 41 -4.30 -11.36 -2.59
C TYR A 41 -5.79 -11.55 -2.28
N LEU A 42 -6.65 -11.04 -3.16
CA LEU A 42 -8.12 -11.10 -3.03
C LEU A 42 -8.76 -12.15 -3.94
N GLY A 43 -7.95 -12.90 -4.69
CA GLY A 43 -8.41 -13.88 -5.68
C GLY A 43 -8.05 -13.48 -7.11
N PRO A 44 -8.36 -14.36 -8.08
CA PRO A 44 -8.12 -14.09 -9.49
C PRO A 44 -9.00 -12.94 -9.98
N CYS A 45 -8.48 -12.13 -10.91
CA CYS A 45 -9.14 -10.95 -11.50
C CYS A 45 -9.44 -9.78 -10.55
N PHE A 46 -9.02 -9.83 -9.28
CA PHE A 46 -9.11 -8.67 -8.41
C PHE A 46 -8.00 -7.65 -8.70
N PRO A 47 -8.30 -6.33 -8.64
CA PRO A 47 -7.28 -5.31 -8.77
C PRO A 47 -6.26 -5.39 -7.64
N LEU A 48 -5.07 -4.86 -7.88
CA LEU A 48 -4.02 -4.78 -6.87
C LEU A 48 -4.50 -3.95 -5.67
N ARG A 49 -4.50 -4.57 -4.50
CA ARG A 49 -4.94 -3.96 -3.23
C ARG A 49 -3.93 -4.23 -2.13
N TRP A 50 -3.94 -3.41 -1.09
CA TRP A 50 -3.18 -3.59 0.13
C TRP A 50 -4.10 -3.53 1.34
N ARG A 51 -3.87 -4.36 2.36
CA ARG A 51 -4.63 -4.22 3.61
C ARG A 51 -4.13 -3.00 4.38
N ARG A 52 -5.06 -2.16 4.86
CA ARG A 52 -4.75 -0.99 5.68
C ARG A 52 -3.80 -1.37 6.84
N THR A 53 -4.14 -2.42 7.58
CA THR A 53 -3.37 -2.91 8.72
C THR A 53 -1.94 -3.31 8.35
N ASP A 54 -1.75 -4.00 7.23
CA ASP A 54 -0.42 -4.43 6.78
C ASP A 54 0.43 -3.23 6.37
N VAL A 55 -0.20 -2.22 5.74
CA VAL A 55 0.47 -0.95 5.41
C VAL A 55 0.86 -0.19 6.67
N ASP A 56 -0.04 -0.08 7.67
CA ASP A 56 0.25 0.61 8.93
C ASP A 56 1.39 -0.08 9.70
N VAL A 57 1.42 -1.41 9.76
CA VAL A 57 2.52 -2.19 10.37
C VAL A 57 3.82 -1.99 9.59
N TRP A 58 3.77 -2.06 8.27
CA TRP A 58 4.95 -1.83 7.43
C TRP A 58 5.51 -0.43 7.61
N LEU A 59 4.66 0.60 7.67
CA LEU A 59 5.06 1.98 7.94
C LEU A 59 5.72 2.11 9.31
N ALA A 60 5.19 1.44 10.34
CA ALA A 60 5.78 1.46 11.67
C ALA A 60 7.17 0.80 11.71
N VAL A 61 7.44 -0.18 10.85
CA VAL A 61 8.75 -0.83 10.70
C VAL A 61 9.71 0.05 9.91
N VAL A 62 9.28 0.58 8.76
CA VAL A 62 10.13 1.39 7.87
C VAL A 62 10.46 2.75 8.48
N ALA A 63 9.54 3.37 9.21
CA ALA A 63 9.77 4.66 9.88
C ALA A 63 10.79 4.58 11.03
N ARG A 64 11.15 3.37 11.49
CA ARG A 64 12.20 3.15 12.50
C ARG A 64 13.58 2.86 11.89
N ALA A 65 13.65 2.71 10.58
CA ALA A 65 14.87 2.40 9.85
C ALA A 65 15.53 3.64 9.22
N ASP A 66 15.01 4.83 9.48
CA ASP A 66 15.56 6.15 9.10
C ASP A 66 16.16 6.85 10.33
#